data_AF-A0A366XXH5-F1
#
_entry.id   AF-A0A366XXH5-F1
#
_cell.length_a   1.000
_cell.length_b   1.000
_cell.length_c   1.000
_cell.angle_alpha   90.00
_cell.angle_beta   90.00
_cell.angle_gamma   90.00
#
_symmetry.space_group_name_H-M   'P 1'
#
loop_
_entity.id
_entity.type
_entity.pdbx_description
1 polymer ?
#
loop_
_entity_poly.entity_id
_entity_poly.type
_entity_poly.pdbx_seq_one_letter_code
_entity_poly.pdbx_strand_id
1 'polypeptide(L)'
;MGDDLVKTHMNQAEKTLAFVSKSINDYLNEMTVSQMVSDCGDYQEYYEEVLFSLRRISVFCDEGHGHCTAILGRAVFQEEVAERALNWIYNRCIEEFYHPRNDYWHEDSRALYRGKSAIQFNEYVPASLKELMVSLEKSFQEIREELEYYGNQLQAKMG
;
A
#
# COMPACT_ATOMS: atom_id res chain seq x y z
N MET A 1 21.37 18.37 -1.65
CA MET A 1 21.52 16.91 -1.43
C MET A 1 20.30 16.31 -0.76
N GLY A 2 19.59 16.99 0.16
CA GLY A 2 18.30 16.53 0.72
C GLY A 2 17.13 16.57 -0.28
N ASP A 3 16.91 17.72 -0.92
CA ASP A 3 15.89 17.93 -1.96
C ASP A 3 15.81 16.84 -3.04
N ASP A 4 16.96 16.34 -3.50
CA ASP A 4 17.05 15.34 -4.56
C ASP A 4 16.56 13.96 -4.11
N LEU A 5 16.76 13.64 -2.83
CA LEU A 5 16.32 12.38 -2.22
C LEU A 5 14.80 12.40 -1.96
N VAL A 6 14.27 13.47 -1.37
CA VAL A 6 12.82 13.63 -1.14
C VAL A 6 12.06 13.60 -2.46
N LYS A 7 12.58 14.27 -3.49
CA LYS A 7 12.00 14.23 -4.84
C LYS A 7 12.06 12.83 -5.44
N THR A 8 13.13 12.07 -5.21
CA THR A 8 13.24 10.67 -5.65
C THR A 8 12.16 9.80 -5.00
N HIS A 9 12.01 9.85 -3.68
CA HIS A 9 10.97 9.11 -2.96
C HIS A 9 9.55 9.52 -3.40
N MET A 10 9.32 10.81 -3.68
CA MET A 10 8.04 11.28 -4.22
C MET A 10 7.72 10.67 -5.59
N ASN A 11 8.69 10.58 -6.49
CA ASN A 11 8.51 9.93 -7.79
C ASN A 11 8.26 8.42 -7.66
N GLN A 12 8.93 7.77 -6.70
CA GLN A 12 8.69 6.35 -6.44
C GLN A 12 7.29 6.14 -5.86
N ALA A 13 6.87 6.98 -4.90
CA ALA A 13 5.53 6.96 -4.32
C ALA A 13 4.46 7.13 -5.39
N GLU A 14 4.63 8.12 -6.27
CA GLU A 14 3.71 8.38 -7.37
C GLU A 14 3.48 7.12 -8.22
N LYS A 15 4.55 6.46 -8.65
CA LYS A 15 4.46 5.22 -9.45
C LYS A 15 3.85 4.06 -8.67
N THR A 16 4.27 3.85 -7.43
CA THR A 16 3.75 2.77 -6.58
C THR A 16 2.24 2.93 -6.36
N LEU A 17 1.79 4.13 -6.00
CA LEU A 17 0.38 4.39 -5.71
C LEU A 17 -0.50 4.28 -6.96
N ALA A 18 -0.01 4.75 -8.11
CA ALA A 18 -0.70 4.55 -9.39
C ALA A 18 -0.82 3.05 -9.75
N PHE A 19 0.24 2.28 -9.54
CA PHE A 19 0.22 0.84 -9.77
C PHE A 19 -0.76 0.12 -8.83
N VAL A 20 -0.70 0.41 -7.53
CA VAL A 20 -1.55 -0.24 -6.51
C VAL A 20 -3.03 0.06 -6.75
N SER A 21 -3.40 1.34 -6.89
CA SER A 21 -4.80 1.75 -7.12
C SER A 21 -5.37 1.09 -8.37
N LYS A 22 -4.61 1.11 -9.48
CA LYS A 22 -5.01 0.45 -10.72
C LYS A 22 -5.18 -1.06 -10.53
N SER A 23 -4.21 -1.74 -9.93
CA SER A 23 -4.23 -3.20 -9.77
C SER A 23 -5.40 -3.66 -8.89
N ILE A 24 -5.70 -2.91 -7.83
CA ILE A 24 -6.87 -3.16 -6.99
C ILE A 24 -8.15 -2.92 -7.78
N ASN A 25 -8.28 -1.80 -8.50
CA ASN A 25 -9.47 -1.50 -9.27
C ASN A 25 -9.73 -2.54 -10.37
N ASP A 26 -8.70 -2.96 -11.10
CA ASP A 26 -8.78 -4.01 -12.12
C ASP A 26 -9.30 -5.33 -11.51
N TYR A 27 -8.83 -5.70 -10.31
CA TYR A 27 -9.33 -6.88 -9.59
C TYR A 27 -10.79 -6.72 -9.13
N LEU A 28 -11.12 -5.57 -8.53
CA LEU A 28 -12.46 -5.30 -7.98
C LEU A 28 -13.55 -5.16 -9.05
N ASN A 29 -13.19 -4.86 -10.30
CA ASN A 29 -14.12 -4.81 -11.41
C ASN A 29 -14.67 -6.20 -11.79
N GLU A 30 -13.93 -7.26 -11.48
CA GLU A 30 -14.27 -8.64 -11.89
C GLU A 30 -14.62 -9.54 -10.70
N MET A 31 -14.11 -9.25 -9.49
CA MET A 31 -14.34 -10.08 -8.31
C MET A 31 -15.65 -9.74 -7.58
N THR A 32 -16.41 -10.77 -7.18
CA THR A 32 -17.63 -10.63 -6.38
C THR A 32 -17.62 -11.53 -5.16
N VAL A 33 -18.35 -11.14 -4.11
CA VAL A 33 -18.52 -11.95 -2.89
C VAL A 33 -19.12 -13.31 -3.20
N SER A 34 -20.13 -13.39 -4.07
CA SER A 34 -20.75 -14.67 -4.47
C SER A 34 -19.75 -15.61 -5.14
N GLN A 35 -18.83 -15.08 -5.95
CA GLN A 35 -17.76 -15.90 -6.56
C GLN A 35 -16.81 -16.43 -5.49
N MET A 36 -16.40 -15.59 -4.54
CA MET A 36 -15.54 -16.02 -3.42
C MET A 36 -16.22 -17.09 -2.56
N VAL A 37 -17.51 -16.93 -2.25
CA VAL A 37 -18.29 -17.93 -1.49
C VAL A 37 -18.35 -19.27 -2.22
N SER A 38 -18.63 -19.23 -3.52
CA SER A 38 -18.69 -20.43 -4.37
C SER A 38 -17.34 -21.18 -4.41
N ASP A 39 -16.24 -20.45 -4.53
CA ASP A 39 -14.92 -21.06 -4.78
C ASP A 39 -14.17 -21.44 -3.50
N CYS A 40 -14.42 -20.74 -2.40
CA CYS A 40 -13.55 -20.75 -1.21
C CYS A 40 -14.25 -21.10 0.10
N GLY A 41 -15.58 -21.10 0.15
CA GLY A 41 -16.37 -21.46 1.34
C GLY A 41 -17.32 -20.37 1.80
N ASP A 42 -18.22 -20.71 2.73
CA ASP A 42 -19.29 -19.79 3.17
C ASP A 42 -18.80 -18.81 4.25
N TYR A 43 -17.92 -17.88 3.85
CA TYR A 43 -17.37 -16.81 4.69
C TYR A 43 -17.78 -15.43 4.16
N GLN A 44 -19.08 -15.24 3.90
CA GLN A 44 -19.60 -14.05 3.22
C GLN A 44 -19.16 -12.72 3.87
N GLU A 45 -19.34 -12.56 5.18
CA GLU A 45 -18.98 -11.33 5.92
C GLU A 45 -17.48 -11.04 5.81
N TYR A 46 -16.64 -12.06 5.91
CA TYR A 46 -15.20 -11.94 5.74
C TYR A 46 -14.83 -11.43 4.33
N TYR A 47 -15.45 -11.98 3.29
CA TYR A 47 -15.18 -11.56 1.92
C TYR A 47 -15.69 -10.15 1.60
N GLU A 48 -16.87 -9.78 2.11
CA GLU A 48 -17.39 -8.41 2.00
C GLU A 48 -16.38 -7.40 2.53
N GLU A 49 -15.81 -7.70 3.69
CA GLU A 49 -14.88 -6.83 4.38
C GLU A 49 -13.47 -6.80 3.79
N VAL A 50 -12.99 -7.92 3.25
CA VAL A 50 -11.75 -7.95 2.46
C VAL A 50 -11.89 -7.04 1.23
N LEU A 51 -12.98 -7.17 0.48
CA LEU A 51 -13.22 -6.31 -0.69
C LEU A 51 -13.44 -4.85 -0.29
N PHE A 52 -14.08 -4.58 0.84
CA PHE A 52 -14.20 -3.22 1.40
C PHE A 52 -12.84 -2.62 1.74
N SER A 53 -11.96 -3.39 2.38
CA SER A 53 -10.62 -2.95 2.76
C SER A 53 -9.76 -2.66 1.51
N LEU A 54 -9.85 -3.48 0.47
CA LEU A 54 -9.21 -3.20 -0.82
C LEU A 54 -9.71 -1.90 -1.45
N ARG A 55 -11.02 -1.65 -1.45
CA ARG A 55 -11.59 -0.38 -1.95
C ARG A 55 -11.03 0.83 -1.20
N ARG A 56 -10.92 0.73 0.12
CA ARG A 56 -10.34 1.79 0.96
C ARG A 56 -8.88 2.07 0.60
N ILE A 57 -8.07 1.02 0.44
CA ILE A 57 -6.67 1.16 0.03
C ILE A 57 -6.56 1.80 -1.37
N SER A 58 -7.40 1.37 -2.31
CA SER A 58 -7.44 1.95 -3.66
C SER A 58 -7.70 3.45 -3.63
N VAL A 59 -8.70 3.90 -2.85
CA VAL A 59 -9.03 5.32 -2.69
C VAL A 59 -7.86 6.10 -2.09
N PHE A 60 -7.24 5.61 -1.02
CA PHE A 60 -6.09 6.31 -0.42
C PHE A 60 -4.90 6.39 -1.38
N CYS A 61 -4.66 5.35 -2.17
CA CYS A 61 -3.60 5.37 -3.18
C CYS A 61 -3.89 6.35 -4.30
N ASP A 62 -5.13 6.45 -4.77
CA ASP A 62 -5.54 7.45 -5.78
C ASP A 62 -5.37 8.89 -5.25
N GLU A 63 -5.82 9.16 -4.02
CA GLU A 63 -5.61 10.46 -3.37
C GLU A 63 -4.11 10.79 -3.19
N GLY A 64 -3.32 9.82 -2.74
CA GLY A 64 -1.87 9.99 -2.56
C GLY A 64 -1.14 10.20 -3.88
N HIS A 65 -1.55 9.50 -4.95
CA HIS A 65 -1.05 9.72 -6.31
C HIS A 65 -1.31 11.16 -6.75
N GLY A 66 -2.54 11.66 -6.56
CA GLY A 66 -2.91 13.04 -6.84
C GLY A 66 -2.06 14.07 -6.08
N HIS A 67 -1.78 13.82 -4.79
CA HIS A 67 -0.86 14.65 -4.01
C HIS A 67 0.55 14.66 -4.61
N CYS A 68 1.09 13.51 -5.00
CA CYS A 68 2.40 13.42 -5.63
C CYS A 68 2.45 14.20 -6.94
N THR A 69 1.50 13.98 -7.84
CA THR A 69 1.43 14.69 -9.13
C THR A 69 1.34 16.20 -8.93
N ALA A 70 0.52 16.67 -7.99
CA ALA A 70 0.36 18.08 -7.71
C ALA A 70 1.62 18.75 -7.16
N ILE A 71 2.43 18.04 -6.38
CA ILE A 71 3.69 18.57 -5.81
C ILE A 71 4.81 18.52 -6.86
N LEU A 72 4.96 17.39 -7.56
CA LEU A 72 5.99 17.19 -8.59
C LEU A 72 5.80 18.12 -9.79
N GLY A 73 4.56 18.50 -10.10
CA GLY A 73 4.21 19.42 -11.19
C GLY A 73 4.42 20.91 -10.88
N ARG A 74 4.85 21.28 -9.66
CA ARG A 74 5.10 22.69 -9.29
C ARG A 74 6.34 23.23 -9.98
N ALA A 75 6.33 24.52 -10.31
CA ALA A 75 7.50 25.22 -10.86
C ALA A 75 8.71 25.22 -9.90
N VAL A 76 8.43 25.25 -8.58
CA VAL A 76 9.44 25.14 -7.52
C VAL A 76 9.03 23.99 -6.61
N PHE A 77 9.92 23.01 -6.47
CA PHE A 77 9.73 21.90 -5.54
C PHE A 77 9.83 22.40 -4.10
N GLN A 78 8.89 21.99 -3.25
CA GLN A 78 8.81 22.41 -1.85
C GLN A 78 9.03 21.18 -0.96
N GLU A 79 10.27 21.01 -0.47
CA GLU A 79 10.71 19.85 0.31
C GLU A 79 9.77 19.56 1.49
N GLU A 80 9.48 20.56 2.33
CA GLU A 80 8.62 20.38 3.51
C GLU A 80 7.18 19.93 3.15
N VAL A 81 6.65 20.37 2.02
CA VAL A 81 5.31 19.94 1.57
C VAL A 81 5.37 18.48 1.10
N ALA A 82 6.45 18.11 0.40
CA ALA A 82 6.68 16.76 -0.06
C ALA A 82 6.88 15.79 1.10
N GLU A 83 7.68 16.14 2.11
CA GLU A 83 7.87 15.32 3.32
C GLU A 83 6.56 15.08 4.06
N ARG A 84 5.71 16.11 4.22
CA ARG A 84 4.37 15.94 4.82
C ARG A 84 3.50 15.00 4.00
N ALA A 85 3.56 15.09 2.67
CA ALA A 85 2.83 14.18 1.78
C ALA A 85 3.35 12.74 1.91
N LEU A 86 4.66 12.52 1.93
CA LEU A 86 5.26 11.19 2.13
C LEU A 86 4.87 10.58 3.49
N ASN A 87 4.86 11.39 4.56
CA ASN A 87 4.41 10.94 5.87
C ASN A 87 2.93 10.54 5.85
N TRP A 88 2.08 11.32 5.17
CA TRP A 88 0.67 10.96 4.98
C TRP A 88 0.52 9.66 4.19
N ILE A 89 1.27 9.50 3.08
CA ILE A 89 1.26 8.29 2.23
C ILE A 89 1.68 7.07 3.04
N TYR A 90 2.75 7.18 3.83
CA TYR A 90 3.20 6.12 4.71
C TYR A 90 2.06 5.67 5.65
N ASN A 91 1.44 6.61 6.37
CA ASN A 91 0.43 6.26 7.36
C ASN A 91 -0.94 5.87 6.77
N ARG A 92 -1.30 6.35 5.58
CA ARG A 92 -2.64 6.14 4.99
C ARG A 92 -2.69 5.10 3.89
N CYS A 93 -1.59 4.86 3.20
CA CYS A 93 -1.52 3.87 2.13
C CYS A 93 -0.76 2.63 2.59
N ILE A 94 0.47 2.82 3.06
CA ILE A 94 1.38 1.71 3.40
C ILE A 94 0.89 1.01 4.68
N GLU A 95 0.77 1.74 5.79
CA GLU A 95 0.32 1.16 7.06
C GLU A 95 -1.09 0.57 6.98
N GLU A 96 -1.99 1.17 6.18
CA GLU A 96 -3.33 0.63 5.97
C GLU A 96 -3.31 -0.74 5.26
N PHE A 97 -2.33 -0.98 4.38
CA PHE A 97 -2.14 -2.28 3.73
C PHE A 97 -1.58 -3.34 4.68
N TYR A 98 -0.59 -3.01 5.52
CA TYR A 98 0.03 -3.98 6.43
C TYR A 98 -0.78 -4.20 7.73
N HIS A 99 -1.53 -3.18 8.15
CA HIS A 99 -2.33 -3.17 9.38
C HIS A 99 -3.77 -2.71 9.08
N PRO A 100 -4.56 -3.51 8.33
CA PRO A 100 -5.93 -3.15 8.00
C PRO A 100 -6.79 -3.09 9.26
N ARG A 101 -7.74 -2.16 9.33
CA ARG A 101 -8.55 -1.91 10.55
C ARG A 101 -9.29 -3.12 11.14
N ASN A 102 -9.58 -4.12 10.33
CA ASN A 102 -10.54 -5.16 10.68
C ASN A 102 -9.89 -6.57 10.78
N ASP A 103 -8.56 -6.64 10.86
CA ASP A 103 -7.76 -7.86 11.09
C ASP A 103 -7.99 -9.03 10.11
N TYR A 104 -8.67 -8.84 8.98
CA TYR A 104 -8.98 -9.92 8.03
C TYR A 104 -7.75 -10.50 7.32
N TRP A 105 -6.69 -9.70 7.20
CA TRP A 105 -5.34 -10.18 6.97
C TRP A 105 -4.38 -9.43 7.90
N HIS A 106 -3.20 -10.00 8.10
CA HIS A 106 -2.16 -9.42 8.95
C HIS A 106 -0.77 -9.65 8.36
N GLU A 107 0.20 -8.86 8.83
CA GLU A 107 1.61 -9.01 8.50
C GLU A 107 2.29 -10.06 9.41
N ASP A 108 2.83 -11.14 8.83
CA ASP A 108 3.88 -11.98 9.40
C ASP A 108 5.23 -11.58 8.79
N SER A 109 5.89 -10.59 9.39
CA SER A 109 7.21 -10.12 8.93
C SER A 109 8.28 -11.22 8.91
N ARG A 110 8.09 -12.32 9.67
CA ARG A 110 9.02 -13.47 9.65
C ARG A 110 8.84 -14.35 8.41
N ALA A 111 7.73 -14.23 7.70
CA ALA A 111 7.49 -14.97 6.46
C ALA A 111 8.45 -14.56 5.34
N LEU A 112 8.86 -13.28 5.30
CA LEU A 112 9.84 -12.75 4.33
C LEU A 112 11.18 -13.48 4.40
N TYR A 113 11.67 -13.79 5.61
CA TYR A 113 12.91 -14.58 5.79
C TYR A 113 12.84 -16.00 5.20
N ARG A 114 11.63 -16.48 4.92
CA ARG A 114 11.38 -17.79 4.31
C ARG A 114 11.01 -17.68 2.82
N GLY A 115 11.13 -16.50 2.23
CA GLY A 115 10.74 -16.24 0.84
C GLY A 115 9.23 -16.35 0.59
N LYS A 116 8.43 -16.11 1.63
CA LYS A 116 6.96 -16.11 1.55
C LYS A 116 6.42 -14.69 1.71
N SER A 117 5.20 -14.46 1.21
CA SER A 117 4.44 -13.24 1.47
C SER A 117 4.30 -12.98 2.96
N ALA A 118 4.51 -11.74 3.38
CA ALA A 118 4.24 -11.29 4.74
C ALA A 118 2.74 -11.27 5.01
N ILE A 119 1.89 -11.08 3.99
CA ILE A 119 0.44 -10.99 4.18
C ILE A 119 -0.17 -12.38 4.37
N GLN A 120 -0.85 -12.56 5.51
CA GLN A 120 -1.55 -13.79 5.86
C GLN A 120 -3.05 -13.51 6.01
N PHE A 121 -3.87 -14.27 5.30
CA PHE A 121 -5.33 -14.25 5.43
C PHE A 121 -5.77 -15.20 6.55
N ASN A 122 -6.80 -14.79 7.31
CA ASN A 122 -7.36 -15.63 8.36
C ASN A 122 -8.20 -16.78 7.80
N GLU A 123 -8.82 -16.57 6.64
CA GLU A 123 -9.64 -17.58 5.96
C GLU A 123 -9.08 -17.96 4.59
N TYR A 124 -9.62 -19.03 4.00
CA TYR A 124 -9.28 -19.41 2.64
C TYR A 124 -9.82 -18.37 1.64
N VAL A 125 -8.96 -17.90 0.75
CA VAL A 125 -9.27 -16.91 -0.29
C VAL A 125 -8.81 -17.37 -1.67
N PRO A 126 -9.39 -16.83 -2.75
CA PRO A 126 -9.03 -17.19 -4.12
C PRO A 126 -7.54 -16.99 -4.40
N ALA A 127 -6.98 -17.85 -5.25
CA ALA A 127 -5.58 -17.73 -5.68
C ALA A 127 -5.27 -16.36 -6.32
N SER A 128 -6.20 -15.83 -7.12
CA SER A 128 -6.10 -14.51 -7.73
C SER A 128 -5.97 -13.38 -6.70
N LEU A 129 -6.63 -13.49 -5.54
CA LEU A 129 -6.46 -12.50 -4.46
C LEU A 129 -5.05 -12.58 -3.85
N LYS A 130 -4.54 -13.78 -3.63
CA LYS A 130 -3.19 -13.98 -3.08
C LYS A 130 -2.13 -13.42 -4.03
N GLU A 131 -2.28 -13.67 -5.32
CA GLU A 131 -1.39 -13.13 -6.36
C GLU A 131 -1.42 -11.59 -6.39
N LEU A 132 -2.62 -11.00 -6.29
CA LEU A 132 -2.77 -9.55 -6.15
C LEU A 132 -1.99 -9.07 -4.91
N MET A 133 -2.28 -9.60 -3.72
CA MET A 133 -1.62 -9.14 -2.48
C MET A 133 -0.10 -9.26 -2.53
N VAL A 134 0.45 -10.33 -3.10
CA VAL A 134 1.91 -10.49 -3.29
C VAL A 134 2.48 -9.39 -4.18
N SER A 135 1.77 -9.04 -5.26
CA SER A 135 2.19 -7.96 -6.16
C SER A 135 2.16 -6.59 -5.48
N LEU A 136 1.12 -6.32 -4.67
CA LEU A 136 0.98 -5.08 -3.92
C LEU A 136 2.05 -4.98 -2.82
N GLU A 137 2.26 -6.07 -2.07
CA GLU A 137 3.26 -6.18 -1.01
C GLU A 137 4.65 -5.83 -1.56
N LYS A 138 5.03 -6.39 -2.71
CA LYS A 138 6.33 -6.09 -3.32
C LYS A 138 6.49 -4.59 -3.58
N SER A 139 5.47 -3.95 -4.19
CA SER A 139 5.53 -2.53 -4.52
C SER A 139 5.51 -1.62 -3.29
N PHE A 140 4.76 -1.99 -2.24
CA PHE A 140 4.74 -1.24 -1.00
C PHE A 140 6.01 -1.43 -0.16
N GLN A 141 6.57 -2.64 -0.12
CA GLN A 141 7.76 -2.94 0.66
C GLN A 141 8.95 -2.07 0.23
N GLU A 142 9.16 -1.93 -1.09
CA GLU A 142 10.25 -1.11 -1.64
C GLU A 142 10.20 0.32 -1.11
N ILE A 143 9.03 0.97 -1.16
CA ILE A 143 8.91 2.35 -0.68
C ILE A 143 8.83 2.47 0.84
N ARG A 144 8.28 1.47 1.53
CA ARG A 144 8.24 1.41 2.99
C ARG A 144 9.65 1.46 3.56
N GLU A 145 10.53 0.60 3.06
CA GLU A 145 11.93 0.53 3.50
C GLU A 145 12.69 1.84 3.26
N GLU A 146 12.48 2.46 2.10
CA GLU A 146 13.07 3.77 1.77
C GLU A 146 12.63 4.87 2.74
N LEU A 147 11.33 4.96 3.03
CA LEU A 147 10.78 5.99 3.92
C LEU A 147 11.16 5.76 5.39
N GLU A 148 11.21 4.51 5.85
CA GLU A 148 11.70 4.17 7.19
C GLU A 148 13.18 4.54 7.34
N TYR A 149 14.02 4.21 6.35
CA TYR A 149 15.43 4.56 6.35
C TYR A 149 15.63 6.08 6.39
N TYR A 150 14.90 6.82 5.55
CA TYR A 150 14.94 8.28 5.52
C TYR A 150 14.48 8.91 6.85
N GLY A 151 13.37 8.43 7.42
CA GLY A 151 12.85 8.91 8.71
C GLY A 151 13.84 8.72 9.86
N ASN A 152 14.51 7.57 9.91
CA ASN A 152 15.55 7.29 10.92
C ASN A 152 16.75 8.23 10.77
N GLN A 153 17.17 8.56 9.54
CA GLN A 153 18.25 9.52 9.32
C GLN A 153 17.90 10.93 9.78
N LEU A 154 16.65 11.38 9.58
CA LEU A 154 16.20 12.69 10.05
C LEU A 154 16.21 12.75 11.58
N GLN A 155 15.69 11.73 12.25
CA GLN A 155 15.70 11.66 13.72
C GLN A 155 17.12 11.68 14.29
N ALA A 156 18.05 10.91 13.70
CA ALA A 156 19.44 10.86 14.13
C ALA A 156 20.21 12.19 13.93
N LYS A 157 19.77 13.05 13.01
CA LYS A 157 20.36 14.39 12.81
C LYS A 157 19.83 15.44 13.80
N MET A 158 18.68 15.18 14.43
CA MET A 158 18.01 16.09 15.36
C MET A 158 18.30 15.77 16.84
N GLY A 159 18.87 14.61 17.13
CA GLY A 159 19.33 14.21 18.47
C GLY A 159 20.81 14.53 18.70
#